data_AF-A0A7S0E248-F1
#
_entry.id   AF-A0A7S0E248-F1
#
_cell.length_a   1.000
_cell.length_b   1.000
_cell.length_c   1.000
_cell.angle_alpha   90.00
_cell.angle_beta   90.00
_cell.angle_gamma   90.00
#
_symmetry.space_group_name_H-M   'P 1'
#
loop_
_entity.id
_entity.type
_entity.pdbx_description
1 polymer ?
#
loop_
_entity_poly.entity_id
_entity_poly.type
_entity_poly.pdbx_seq_one_letter_code
_entity_poly.pdbx_strand_id
1 'polypeptide(L)'
;AQHEAIGSLPLYPDEIVPWDSAQLPDLDHTGDSCLALPKLNLQFLTLNDYLLRNFNLFRLEATYDIKQDIEDAVTRMQPRQLMSGATQFRGWARMALPLADFRLFKVGKPFLGEARPSEVRAEASINLKGCRFDAMKEWSEIRRHDVVFLLSITAAVREGGKVDGSIPFPERVGLVSLRGAEVVQVVDEEGHVFTGESEQDQKLRGDTRKLELRLDTAQYHRDAQSMAEGRSGDVYQTFNLLLRRKQKENNFKAILDSIRELMTTPLAVPEWLQDVLLGYGDPAAASYWNLPAEEQVSDYDFYDTFLDLAHVKEAFPHAAVQLATPLKVGEEPPAPPFRLTIPAAVPRAVSTDDSAPAAEGAPTVAEGAVVTVVPYTAEAAGPYPEDAPRMNPIRFTPMQVEALRAAMNPGLTVVVGPPGTGKTDTAVQMISNIHHTFPQQRTLIITHSNQALNDVFEKLLLRDIDERYMLRLGHGEELLETEKDFSRQGRVNHMLKRRLDLLVKVENLATSLDVPADVGYTCETSQYFYLSTILTRWEIFEAKVAPLVAAGDKDAVADHFPFADF
;
A
#
# COMPACT_ATOMS: atom_id res chain seq x y z
N ALA A 1 -29.51 8.00 -7.05
CA ALA A 1 -29.30 9.46 -7.09
C ALA A 1 -27.83 9.84 -6.86
N GLN A 2 -27.27 9.76 -5.65
CA GLN A 2 -25.87 10.17 -5.40
C GLN A 2 -24.83 9.30 -6.14
N HIS A 3 -24.99 7.97 -6.11
CA HIS A 3 -24.10 7.05 -6.83
C HIS A 3 -24.08 7.30 -8.36
N GLU A 4 -25.25 7.53 -8.94
CA GLU A 4 -25.42 7.80 -10.38
C GLU A 4 -24.81 9.16 -10.78
N ALA A 5 -24.99 10.17 -9.94
CA ALA A 5 -24.38 11.48 -10.14
C ALA A 5 -22.85 11.39 -10.19
N ILE A 6 -22.22 10.63 -9.28
CA ILE A 6 -20.76 10.48 -9.22
C ILE A 6 -20.23 9.64 -10.39
N GLY A 7 -20.94 8.57 -10.75
CA GLY A 7 -20.62 7.76 -11.92
C GLY A 7 -20.61 8.57 -13.22
N SER A 8 -21.41 9.64 -13.30
CA SER A 8 -21.50 10.56 -14.45
C SER A 8 -20.48 11.71 -14.44
N LEU A 9 -19.63 11.83 -13.41
CA LEU A 9 -18.61 12.87 -13.35
C LEU A 9 -17.35 12.45 -14.13
N PRO A 10 -16.79 13.32 -14.98
CA PRO A 10 -15.44 13.19 -15.48
C PRO A 10 -14.44 13.16 -14.33
N LEU A 11 -13.38 12.39 -14.50
CA LEU A 11 -12.26 12.31 -13.56
C LEU A 11 -11.19 13.36 -13.83
N TYR A 12 -11.09 13.78 -15.09
CA TYR A 12 -10.13 14.79 -15.53
C TYR A 12 -10.80 16.18 -15.52
N PRO A 13 -10.03 17.23 -15.19
CA PRO A 13 -10.51 18.60 -15.38
C PRO A 13 -10.65 18.96 -16.86
N ASP A 14 -11.60 19.85 -17.15
CA ASP A 14 -11.78 20.51 -18.45
C ASP A 14 -11.11 21.89 -18.45
N GLU A 15 -11.31 22.68 -19.50
CA GLU A 15 -10.77 24.04 -19.64
C GLU A 15 -11.42 25.10 -18.74
N ILE A 16 -12.47 24.76 -17.99
CA ILE A 16 -13.24 25.72 -17.18
C ILE A 16 -12.77 25.64 -15.73
N VAL A 17 -12.84 24.46 -15.12
CA VAL A 17 -12.60 24.28 -13.68
C VAL A 17 -11.24 24.79 -13.19
N PRO A 18 -10.10 24.57 -13.88
CA PRO A 18 -8.79 25.01 -13.41
C PRO A 18 -8.65 26.54 -13.29
N TRP A 19 -9.44 27.31 -14.04
CA TRP A 19 -9.39 28.76 -14.07
C TRP A 19 -10.67 29.43 -13.52
N ASP A 20 -11.56 28.66 -12.91
CA ASP A 20 -12.71 29.19 -12.17
C ASP A 20 -12.30 29.54 -10.74
N SER A 21 -12.04 30.82 -10.48
CA SER A 21 -11.62 31.34 -9.17
C SER A 21 -12.62 31.08 -8.04
N ALA A 22 -13.89 30.79 -8.34
CA ALA A 22 -14.89 30.48 -7.31
C ALA A 22 -14.79 29.04 -6.80
N GLN A 23 -14.36 28.12 -7.66
CA GLN A 23 -14.15 26.71 -7.32
C GLN A 23 -12.71 26.42 -6.92
N LEU A 24 -11.76 27.12 -7.56
CA LEU A 24 -10.33 26.88 -7.43
C LEU A 24 -9.61 28.21 -7.18
N PRO A 25 -9.47 28.61 -5.90
CA PRO A 25 -8.80 29.86 -5.54
C PRO A 25 -7.29 29.80 -5.83
N ASP A 26 -6.71 30.95 -6.19
CA ASP A 26 -5.26 31.10 -6.24
C ASP A 26 -4.66 31.16 -4.82
N LEU A 27 -3.35 30.94 -4.70
CA LEU A 27 -2.61 30.94 -3.41
C LEU A 27 -2.79 32.23 -2.58
N ASP A 28 -3.12 33.34 -3.24
CA ASP A 28 -3.28 34.65 -2.61
C ASP A 28 -4.66 34.85 -1.95
N HIS A 29 -5.49 33.80 -1.88
CA HIS A 29 -6.79 33.87 -1.21
C HIS A 29 -6.63 34.12 0.30
N THR A 30 -7.07 35.30 0.74
CA THR A 30 -6.93 35.79 2.12
C THR A 30 -7.88 35.16 3.13
N GLY A 31 -8.85 34.36 2.68
CA GLY A 31 -9.91 33.78 3.52
C GLY A 31 -11.08 34.74 3.82
N ASP A 32 -11.09 35.93 3.22
CA ASP A 32 -12.13 36.95 3.45
C ASP A 32 -13.48 36.61 2.80
N SER A 33 -13.51 35.65 1.87
CA SER A 33 -14.73 35.18 1.19
C SER A 33 -14.87 33.66 1.27
N CYS A 34 -16.11 33.17 1.26
CA CYS A 34 -16.37 31.73 1.31
C CYS A 34 -16.10 31.07 -0.05
N LEU A 35 -15.53 29.87 0.00
CA LEU A 35 -15.30 29.02 -1.16
C LEU A 35 -16.33 27.89 -1.19
N ALA A 36 -16.69 27.43 -2.40
CA ALA A 36 -17.58 26.29 -2.62
C ALA A 36 -16.87 24.94 -2.39
N LEU A 37 -16.13 24.82 -1.29
CA LEU A 37 -15.32 23.66 -0.95
C LEU A 37 -15.92 22.88 0.22
N PRO A 38 -15.92 21.54 0.16
CA PRO A 38 -16.19 20.72 1.33
C PRO A 38 -15.20 21.02 2.46
N LYS A 39 -15.66 20.92 3.70
CA LYS A 39 -14.80 21.08 4.88
C LYS A 39 -14.57 19.73 5.54
N LEU A 40 -13.31 19.41 5.81
CA LEU A 40 -12.91 18.31 6.69
C LEU A 40 -12.88 18.84 8.12
N ASN A 41 -13.66 18.21 8.99
CA ASN A 41 -13.70 18.51 10.42
C ASN A 41 -13.79 17.16 11.15
N LEU A 42 -14.24 17.17 12.40
CA LEU A 42 -14.32 15.97 13.23
C LEU A 42 -15.42 14.99 12.82
N GLN A 43 -16.52 15.45 12.21
CA GLN A 43 -17.73 14.65 11.98
C GLN A 43 -18.22 14.62 10.53
N PHE A 44 -18.75 13.46 10.12
CA PHE A 44 -19.29 13.21 8.77
C PHE A 44 -20.61 12.44 8.84
N LEU A 45 -21.63 12.88 8.08
CA LEU A 45 -23.00 12.35 8.19
C LEU A 45 -23.10 10.84 7.95
N THR A 46 -22.34 10.35 6.96
CA THR A 46 -22.26 8.95 6.56
C THR A 46 -20.90 8.69 5.93
N LEU A 47 -20.54 7.42 5.73
CA LEU A 47 -19.32 7.08 4.97
C LEU A 47 -19.34 7.66 3.55
N ASN A 48 -20.52 7.72 2.91
CA ASN A 48 -20.67 8.34 1.58
C ASN A 48 -20.41 9.86 1.63
N ASP A 49 -20.83 10.56 2.69
CA ASP A 49 -20.49 11.98 2.88
C ASP A 49 -18.97 12.15 3.05
N TYR A 50 -18.35 11.36 3.93
CA TYR A 50 -16.89 11.36 4.10
C TYR A 50 -16.14 11.15 2.78
N LEU A 51 -16.49 10.11 2.02
CA LEU A 51 -15.85 9.80 0.74
C LEU A 51 -16.10 10.89 -0.31
N LEU A 52 -17.30 11.46 -0.39
CA LEU A 52 -17.62 12.51 -1.35
C LEU A 52 -16.84 13.81 -1.07
N ARG A 53 -16.68 14.19 0.20
CA ARG A 53 -15.89 15.37 0.57
C ARG A 53 -14.43 15.18 0.19
N ASN A 54 -13.86 14.02 0.53
CA ASN A 54 -12.48 13.67 0.15
C ASN A 54 -12.31 13.59 -1.37
N PHE A 55 -13.25 12.98 -2.10
CA PHE A 55 -13.24 12.92 -3.56
C PHE A 55 -13.16 14.31 -4.20
N ASN A 56 -14.03 15.23 -3.76
CA ASN A 56 -14.07 16.58 -4.32
C ASN A 56 -12.83 17.39 -3.97
N LEU A 57 -12.36 17.33 -2.71
CA LEU A 57 -11.15 18.05 -2.29
C LEU A 57 -9.92 17.56 -3.03
N PHE A 58 -9.73 16.24 -3.10
CA PHE A 58 -8.60 15.64 -3.80
C PHE A 58 -8.64 15.92 -5.31
N ARG A 59 -9.83 15.91 -5.92
CA ARG A 59 -10.00 16.30 -7.32
C ARG A 59 -9.59 17.76 -7.57
N LEU A 60 -9.98 18.68 -6.68
CA LEU A 60 -9.67 20.10 -6.82
C LEU A 60 -8.20 20.41 -6.55
N GLU A 61 -7.60 19.76 -5.55
CA GLU A 61 -6.16 19.81 -5.30
C GLU A 61 -5.36 19.34 -6.52
N ALA A 62 -5.69 18.15 -7.06
CA ALA A 62 -5.05 17.66 -8.28
C ALA A 62 -5.27 18.59 -9.48
N THR A 63 -6.45 19.22 -9.58
CA THR A 63 -6.74 20.18 -10.65
C THR A 63 -5.87 21.43 -10.54
N TYR A 64 -5.55 21.89 -9.33
CA TYR A 64 -4.62 23.00 -9.11
C TYR A 64 -3.21 22.66 -9.60
N ASP A 65 -2.70 21.48 -9.26
CA ASP A 65 -1.39 21.05 -9.73
C ASP A 65 -1.35 20.93 -11.27
N ILE A 66 -2.42 20.39 -11.86
CA ILE A 66 -2.58 20.30 -13.32
C ILE A 66 -2.61 21.70 -13.96
N LYS A 67 -3.30 22.67 -13.35
CA LYS A 67 -3.32 24.08 -13.78
C LYS A 67 -1.89 24.60 -13.87
N GLN A 68 -1.10 24.45 -12.80
CA GLN A 68 0.29 24.92 -12.77
C GLN A 68 1.17 24.27 -13.85
N ASP A 69 1.04 22.95 -14.03
CA ASP A 69 1.77 22.21 -15.06
C ASP A 69 1.42 22.70 -16.47
N ILE A 70 0.13 22.96 -16.74
CA ILE A 70 -0.33 23.51 -18.03
C ILE A 70 0.19 24.93 -18.23
N GLU A 71 0.11 25.78 -17.21
CA GLU A 71 0.56 27.17 -17.30
C GLU A 71 2.06 27.28 -17.61
N ASP A 72 2.90 26.51 -16.91
CA ASP A 72 4.35 26.46 -17.17
C ASP A 72 4.63 25.92 -18.57
N ALA A 73 4.06 24.77 -18.93
CA ALA A 73 4.34 24.12 -20.20
C ALA A 73 3.92 24.97 -21.40
N VAL A 74 2.68 25.49 -21.41
CA VAL A 74 2.17 26.28 -22.55
C VAL A 74 2.88 27.63 -22.64
N THR A 75 3.23 28.27 -21.51
CA THR A 75 4.02 29.50 -21.52
C THR A 75 5.38 29.28 -22.18
N ARG A 76 6.05 28.15 -21.89
CA ARG A 76 7.33 27.78 -22.52
C ARG A 76 7.20 27.42 -23.99
N MET A 77 6.08 26.83 -24.41
CA MET A 77 5.82 26.49 -25.82
C MET A 77 5.62 27.73 -26.71
N GLN A 78 5.29 28.89 -26.12
CA GLN A 78 5.13 30.17 -26.80
C GLN A 78 4.27 30.07 -28.07
N PRO A 79 2.96 29.79 -27.95
CA PRO A 79 2.06 29.76 -29.09
C PRO A 79 1.98 31.13 -29.78
N ARG A 80 2.07 31.13 -31.11
CA ARG A 80 1.98 32.31 -31.98
C ARG A 80 1.08 32.04 -33.16
N GLN A 81 0.31 33.04 -33.56
CA GLN A 81 -0.55 32.96 -34.74
C GLN A 81 0.25 33.33 -35.99
N LEU A 82 0.26 32.43 -36.96
CA LEU A 82 0.79 32.66 -38.30
C LEU A 82 -0.12 33.58 -39.11
N MET A 83 0.39 34.10 -40.23
CA MET A 83 -0.40 34.89 -41.19
C MET A 83 -1.58 34.10 -41.79
N SER A 84 -1.46 32.76 -41.85
CA SER A 84 -2.55 31.86 -42.27
C SER A 84 -3.65 31.69 -41.21
N GLY A 85 -3.46 32.22 -39.99
CA GLY A 85 -4.34 32.02 -38.85
C GLY A 85 -4.02 30.78 -38.01
N ALA A 86 -3.11 29.91 -38.48
CA ALA A 86 -2.72 28.69 -37.77
C ALA A 86 -1.83 28.99 -36.54
N THR A 87 -1.99 28.20 -35.49
CA THR A 87 -1.10 28.21 -34.33
C THR A 87 0.23 27.55 -34.67
N GLN A 88 1.33 28.22 -34.34
CA GLN A 88 2.67 27.66 -34.34
C GLN A 88 3.32 27.84 -32.98
N PHE A 89 3.96 26.78 -32.49
CA PHE A 89 4.75 26.82 -31.26
C PHE A 89 6.19 27.21 -31.58
N ARG A 90 6.67 28.31 -31.00
CA ARG A 90 8.03 28.83 -31.22
C ARG A 90 9.02 28.42 -30.13
N GLY A 91 8.51 28.10 -28.95
CA GLY A 91 9.29 27.64 -27.81
C GLY A 91 9.29 26.12 -27.68
N TRP A 92 9.85 25.65 -26.56
CA TRP A 92 9.94 24.23 -26.25
C TRP A 92 9.66 24.02 -24.76
N ALA A 93 8.99 22.92 -24.43
CA ALA A 93 8.75 22.49 -23.07
C ALA A 93 9.20 21.04 -22.91
N ARG A 94 9.77 20.70 -21.73
CA ARG A 94 10.16 19.31 -21.42
C ARG A 94 8.94 18.39 -21.32
N MET A 95 7.81 18.93 -20.84
CA MET A 95 6.59 18.21 -20.49
C MET A 95 5.49 18.30 -21.56
N ALA A 96 5.67 19.07 -22.64
CA ALA A 96 4.68 19.18 -23.69
C ALA A 96 5.31 19.14 -25.09
N LEU A 97 4.62 18.48 -26.03
CA LEU A 97 5.03 18.37 -27.43
C LEU A 97 3.84 18.64 -28.36
N PRO A 98 4.06 19.26 -29.53
CA PRO A 98 3.01 19.41 -30.53
C PRO A 98 2.54 18.04 -31.02
N LEU A 99 1.23 17.90 -31.23
CA LEU A 99 0.67 16.70 -31.85
C LEU A 99 0.96 16.72 -33.36
N ALA A 100 1.46 15.60 -33.87
CA ALA A 100 1.60 15.37 -35.31
C ALA A 100 0.27 14.92 -35.93
N ASP A 101 -0.48 14.08 -35.20
CA ASP A 101 -1.81 13.61 -35.59
C ASP A 101 -2.59 13.18 -34.34
N PHE A 102 -3.92 13.27 -34.40
CA PHE A 102 -4.81 12.75 -33.38
C PHE A 102 -6.09 12.21 -34.03
N ARG A 103 -6.50 11.00 -33.65
CA ARG A 103 -7.73 10.40 -34.16
C ARG A 103 -8.43 9.51 -33.15
N LEU A 104 -9.75 9.61 -33.09
CA LEU A 104 -10.60 8.61 -32.45
C LEU A 104 -10.70 7.39 -33.37
N PHE A 105 -10.48 6.19 -32.83
CA PHE A 105 -10.61 4.96 -33.60
C PHE A 105 -11.61 3.96 -33.01
N LYS A 106 -12.05 4.14 -31.75
CA LYS A 106 -13.03 3.27 -31.11
C LYS A 106 -13.93 4.05 -30.16
N VAL A 107 -15.24 3.87 -30.33
CA VAL A 107 -16.26 4.30 -29.36
C VAL A 107 -17.15 3.10 -29.09
N GLY A 108 -17.10 2.59 -27.86
CA GLY A 108 -17.87 1.43 -27.44
C GLY A 108 -19.35 1.77 -27.24
N LYS A 109 -20.23 0.80 -27.51
CA LYS A 109 -21.65 0.96 -27.21
C LYS A 109 -21.84 1.07 -25.68
N PRO A 110 -22.73 1.96 -25.18
CA PRO A 110 -23.06 2.04 -23.76
C PRO A 110 -23.47 0.68 -23.18
N PHE A 111 -23.13 0.45 -21.91
CA PHE A 111 -23.69 -0.67 -21.17
C PHE A 111 -25.18 -0.45 -20.91
N LEU A 112 -25.90 -1.54 -20.62
CA LEU A 112 -27.33 -1.46 -20.35
C LEU A 112 -27.58 -0.64 -19.08
N GLY A 113 -28.35 0.44 -19.21
CA GLY A 113 -28.63 1.38 -18.12
C GLY A 113 -27.68 2.59 -18.05
N GLU A 114 -26.61 2.63 -18.85
CA GLU A 114 -25.73 3.79 -18.93
C GLU A 114 -25.99 4.62 -20.20
N ALA A 115 -25.90 5.95 -20.09
CA ALA A 115 -26.02 6.87 -21.23
C ALA A 115 -24.67 7.10 -21.95
N ARG A 116 -23.56 6.96 -21.21
CA ARG A 116 -22.20 7.16 -21.72
C ARG A 116 -21.67 5.90 -22.43
N PRO A 117 -20.73 6.05 -23.39
CA PRO A 117 -20.11 4.89 -24.03
C PRO A 117 -19.33 4.03 -23.02
N SER A 118 -19.20 2.73 -23.31
CA SER A 118 -18.42 1.79 -22.46
C SER A 118 -16.92 2.05 -22.53
N GLU A 119 -16.42 2.56 -23.65
CA GLU A 119 -15.02 2.93 -23.84
C GLU A 119 -14.88 3.97 -24.95
N VAL A 120 -13.84 4.78 -24.87
CA VAL A 120 -13.42 5.69 -25.94
C VAL A 120 -11.91 5.57 -26.10
N ARG A 121 -11.45 5.21 -27.31
CA ARG A 121 -10.03 5.03 -27.62
C ARG A 121 -9.59 5.96 -28.74
N ALA A 122 -8.41 6.53 -28.55
CA ALA A 122 -7.78 7.45 -29.48
C ALA A 122 -6.32 7.09 -29.71
N GLU A 123 -5.77 7.53 -30.84
CA GLU A 123 -4.33 7.48 -31.12
C GLU A 123 -3.82 8.92 -31.20
N ALA A 124 -2.77 9.22 -30.45
CA ALA A 124 -2.06 10.50 -30.48
C ALA A 124 -0.62 10.28 -30.97
N SER A 125 -0.24 10.92 -32.06
CA SER A 125 1.10 10.82 -32.63
C SER A 125 1.95 12.03 -32.25
N ILE A 126 3.15 11.79 -31.74
CA ILE A 126 4.15 12.81 -31.43
C ILE A 126 5.48 12.51 -32.13
N ASN A 127 6.28 13.55 -32.35
CA ASN A 127 7.60 13.44 -32.95
C ASN A 127 8.67 13.97 -31.98
N LEU A 128 9.64 13.12 -31.66
CA LEU A 128 10.75 13.41 -30.75
C LEU A 128 11.95 14.06 -31.45
N LYS A 129 11.92 14.19 -32.78
CA LYS A 129 13.01 14.77 -33.55
C LYS A 129 13.29 16.21 -33.10
N GLY A 130 14.55 16.49 -32.76
CA GLY A 130 14.98 17.79 -32.26
C GLY A 130 14.70 18.03 -30.77
N CYS A 131 14.12 17.07 -30.06
CA CYS A 131 14.04 17.12 -28.60
C CYS A 131 15.43 16.93 -27.98
N ARG A 132 15.64 17.53 -26.81
CA ARG A 132 16.84 17.24 -26.00
C ARG A 132 16.82 15.78 -25.56
N PHE A 133 18.01 15.19 -25.39
CA PHE A 133 18.17 13.79 -25.00
C PHE A 133 17.36 13.41 -23.75
N ASP A 134 17.42 14.23 -22.70
CA ASP A 134 16.69 13.97 -21.45
C ASP A 134 15.17 13.94 -21.67
N ALA A 135 14.64 14.87 -22.47
CA ALA A 135 13.22 14.89 -22.81
C ALA A 135 12.85 13.67 -23.67
N MET A 136 13.65 13.33 -24.68
CA MET A 136 13.43 12.17 -25.53
C MET A 136 13.37 10.87 -24.73
N LYS A 137 14.29 10.72 -23.76
CA LYS A 137 14.32 9.59 -22.84
C LYS A 137 13.02 9.51 -22.03
N GLU A 138 12.63 10.61 -21.38
CA GLU A 138 11.41 10.65 -20.56
C GLU A 138 10.12 10.42 -21.35
N TRP A 139 10.02 10.97 -22.56
CA TRP A 139 8.86 10.71 -23.44
C TRP A 139 8.81 9.27 -23.95
N SER A 140 9.95 8.58 -23.99
CA SER A 140 10.03 7.15 -24.33
C SER A 140 9.79 6.23 -23.12
N GLU A 141 9.76 6.78 -21.90
CA GLU A 141 9.52 6.05 -20.65
C GLU A 141 8.06 6.17 -20.18
N ILE A 142 7.17 6.76 -20.98
CA ILE A 142 5.74 6.80 -20.71
C ILE A 142 5.19 5.37 -20.71
N ARG A 143 4.48 5.02 -19.63
CA ARG A 143 3.97 3.67 -19.40
C ARG A 143 2.46 3.64 -19.51
N ARG A 144 1.92 2.43 -19.54
CA ARG A 144 0.50 2.18 -19.32
C ARG A 144 0.07 2.82 -18.00
N HIS A 145 -1.16 3.30 -17.97
CA HIS A 145 -1.77 4.01 -16.84
C HIS A 145 -1.24 5.43 -16.58
N ASP A 146 -0.17 5.88 -17.26
CA ASP A 146 0.22 7.29 -17.20
C ASP A 146 -0.90 8.19 -17.76
N VAL A 147 -1.23 9.24 -17.02
CA VAL A 147 -2.19 10.25 -17.48
C VAL A 147 -1.50 11.33 -18.31
N VAL A 148 -2.08 11.65 -19.45
CA VAL A 148 -1.67 12.74 -20.35
C VAL A 148 -2.84 13.68 -20.61
N PHE A 149 -2.54 14.91 -21.02
CA PHE A 149 -3.52 15.93 -21.34
C PHE A 149 -3.42 16.36 -22.79
N LEU A 150 -4.55 16.42 -23.46
CA LEU A 150 -4.76 16.88 -24.82
C LEU A 150 -5.27 18.31 -24.78
N LEU A 151 -4.56 19.23 -25.43
CA LEU A 151 -4.88 20.65 -25.45
C LEU A 151 -5.13 21.12 -26.88
N SER A 152 -6.13 21.99 -27.04
CA SER A 152 -6.35 22.75 -28.28
C SER A 152 -6.02 24.21 -28.03
N ILE A 153 -4.98 24.71 -28.71
CA ILE A 153 -4.52 26.10 -28.57
C ILE A 153 -4.70 26.85 -29.88
N THR A 154 -5.53 27.90 -29.86
CA THR A 154 -5.69 28.85 -30.96
C THR A 154 -4.99 30.16 -30.58
N ALA A 155 -3.74 30.32 -31.00
CA ALA A 155 -2.89 31.41 -30.53
C ALA A 155 -3.55 32.79 -30.66
N ALA A 156 -3.69 33.49 -29.55
CA ALA A 156 -4.30 34.83 -29.50
C ALA A 156 -3.37 35.92 -30.04
N VAL A 157 -2.05 35.73 -29.95
CA VAL A 157 -1.04 36.73 -30.28
C VAL A 157 -0.35 36.38 -31.60
N ARG A 158 -0.39 37.32 -32.56
CA ARG A 158 0.35 37.22 -33.83
C ARG A 158 1.86 37.19 -33.61
N GLU A 159 2.56 36.63 -34.58
CA GLU A 159 4.01 36.64 -34.58
C GLU A 159 4.61 38.05 -34.40
N GLY A 160 5.56 38.20 -33.46
CA GLY A 160 6.16 39.48 -33.08
C GLY A 160 5.31 40.34 -32.12
N GLY A 161 4.07 39.94 -31.83
CA GLY A 161 3.20 40.62 -30.86
C GLY A 161 3.68 40.46 -29.42
N LYS A 162 3.41 41.48 -28.60
CA LYS A 162 3.63 41.41 -27.14
C LYS A 162 2.45 40.71 -26.47
N VAL A 163 2.76 39.88 -25.49
CA VAL A 163 1.75 39.22 -24.64
C VAL A 163 1.41 40.16 -23.50
N ASP A 164 0.13 40.45 -23.30
CA ASP A 164 -0.34 41.21 -22.14
C ASP A 164 -0.50 40.27 -20.93
N GLY A 165 0.17 40.60 -19.83
CA GLY A 165 0.14 39.82 -18.60
C GLY A 165 -1.14 40.01 -17.77
N SER A 166 -1.92 41.05 -18.03
CA SER A 166 -3.15 41.37 -17.29
C SER A 166 -4.35 40.51 -17.70
N ILE A 167 -4.28 39.88 -18.87
CA ILE A 167 -5.33 38.99 -19.39
C ILE A 167 -5.24 37.62 -18.70
N PRO A 168 -6.37 36.99 -18.31
CA PRO A 168 -6.39 35.65 -17.77
C PRO A 168 -5.66 34.64 -18.66
N PHE A 169 -5.03 33.64 -18.04
CA PHE A 169 -4.16 32.70 -18.75
C PHE A 169 -4.82 32.03 -19.97
N PRO A 170 -6.05 31.47 -19.90
CA PRO A 170 -6.66 30.79 -21.05
C PRO A 170 -6.83 31.69 -22.26
N GLU A 171 -7.33 32.91 -22.06
CA GLU A 171 -7.50 33.90 -23.13
C GLU A 171 -6.15 34.37 -23.69
N ARG A 172 -5.17 34.58 -22.80
CA ARG A 172 -3.83 35.07 -23.14
C ARG A 172 -3.09 34.13 -24.08
N VAL A 173 -3.19 32.82 -23.87
CA VAL A 173 -2.53 31.81 -24.71
C VAL A 173 -3.43 31.28 -25.81
N GLY A 174 -4.74 31.51 -25.69
CA GLY A 174 -5.77 30.99 -26.58
C GLY A 174 -6.08 29.51 -26.34
N LEU A 175 -6.14 29.09 -25.09
CA LEU A 175 -6.58 27.74 -24.72
C LEU A 175 -8.08 27.59 -25.00
N VAL A 176 -8.43 26.63 -25.88
CA VAL A 176 -9.81 26.38 -26.29
C VAL A 176 -10.40 25.16 -25.60
N SER A 177 -9.62 24.10 -25.43
CA SER A 177 -10.10 22.87 -24.79
C SER A 177 -8.99 22.12 -24.07
N LEU A 178 -9.34 21.45 -22.97
CA LEU A 178 -8.47 20.55 -22.20
C LEU A 178 -9.15 19.20 -21.97
N ARG A 179 -8.54 18.09 -22.37
CA ARG A 179 -9.05 16.75 -22.07
C ARG A 179 -7.96 15.86 -21.52
N GLY A 180 -8.24 15.14 -20.44
CA GLY A 180 -7.35 14.10 -19.93
C GLY A 180 -7.56 12.77 -20.64
N ALA A 181 -6.49 11.99 -20.71
CA ALA A 181 -6.48 10.64 -21.25
C ALA A 181 -5.50 9.75 -20.48
N GLU A 182 -5.76 8.46 -20.45
CA GLU A 182 -4.88 7.44 -19.86
C GLU A 182 -4.15 6.68 -20.96
N VAL A 183 -2.84 6.53 -20.84
CA VAL A 183 -2.03 5.77 -21.79
C VAL A 183 -2.29 4.29 -21.62
N VAL A 184 -2.54 3.61 -22.73
CA VAL A 184 -2.76 2.17 -22.81
C VAL A 184 -1.46 1.47 -23.17
N GLN A 185 -0.82 1.97 -24.22
CA GLN A 185 0.45 1.48 -24.74
C GLN A 185 1.06 2.54 -25.66
N VAL A 186 2.36 2.42 -25.90
CA VAL A 186 3.11 3.25 -26.83
C VAL A 186 3.64 2.38 -27.96
N VAL A 187 3.44 2.80 -29.19
CA VAL A 187 3.90 2.11 -30.40
C VAL A 187 4.84 3.03 -31.18
N ASP A 188 5.97 2.50 -31.66
CA ASP A 188 6.87 3.25 -32.54
C ASP A 188 6.50 3.13 -34.04
N GLU A 189 7.34 3.69 -34.91
CA GLU A 189 7.16 3.62 -36.36
C GLU A 189 7.47 2.25 -36.99
N GLU A 190 8.24 1.41 -36.29
CA GLU A 190 8.56 0.02 -36.69
C GLU A 190 7.50 -0.98 -36.19
N GLY A 191 6.54 -0.52 -35.39
CA GLY A 191 5.46 -1.35 -34.82
C GLY A 191 5.82 -1.99 -33.47
N HIS A 192 6.92 -1.57 -32.83
CA HIS A 192 7.28 -2.07 -31.51
C HIS A 192 6.35 -1.51 -30.44
N VAL A 193 5.87 -2.39 -29.56
CA VAL A 193 4.93 -2.05 -28.50
C VAL A 193 5.64 -1.99 -27.15
N PHE A 194 5.36 -0.93 -26.41
CA PHE A 194 5.85 -0.70 -25.06
C PHE A 194 4.69 -0.38 -24.11
N THR A 195 4.57 -1.15 -23.04
CA THR A 195 3.59 -0.93 -21.95
C THR A 195 4.23 -0.44 -20.67
N GLY A 196 5.53 -0.68 -20.46
CA GLY A 196 6.26 -0.37 -19.24
C GLY A 196 5.98 -1.32 -18.07
N GLU A 197 5.24 -2.41 -18.29
CA GLU A 197 4.84 -3.41 -17.29
C GLU A 197 5.48 -4.78 -17.53
N SER A 198 5.99 -5.04 -18.72
CA SER A 198 6.39 -6.39 -19.16
C SER A 198 7.86 -6.46 -19.54
N GLU A 199 8.56 -7.53 -19.13
CA GLU A 199 9.91 -7.83 -19.65
C GLU A 199 9.90 -8.14 -21.16
N GLN A 200 8.74 -8.43 -21.74
CA GLN A 200 8.55 -8.61 -23.18
C GLN A 200 8.38 -7.28 -23.93
N ASP A 201 8.34 -6.15 -23.21
CA ASP A 201 8.23 -4.84 -23.82
C ASP A 201 9.39 -4.60 -24.78
N GLN A 202 9.04 -4.22 -26.00
CA GLN A 202 10.03 -4.01 -27.04
C GLN A 202 10.63 -2.62 -26.88
N LYS A 203 11.96 -2.52 -27.02
CA LYS A 203 12.64 -1.23 -26.97
C LYS A 203 12.23 -0.39 -28.18
N LEU A 204 11.54 0.71 -27.91
CA LEU A 204 11.07 1.66 -28.92
C LEU A 204 12.26 2.24 -29.73
N ARG A 205 12.05 2.39 -31.03
CA ARG A 205 13.01 2.89 -32.03
C ARG A 205 12.47 4.10 -32.76
N GLY A 206 13.35 4.77 -33.50
CA GLY A 206 12.99 5.97 -34.27
C GLY A 206 12.55 7.15 -33.40
N ASP A 207 12.07 8.19 -34.09
CA ASP A 207 11.69 9.47 -33.46
C ASP A 207 10.17 9.61 -33.27
N THR A 208 9.37 8.76 -33.91
CA THR A 208 7.90 8.84 -33.83
C THR A 208 7.37 7.97 -32.70
N ARG A 209 6.41 8.49 -31.93
CA ARG A 209 5.65 7.71 -30.94
C ARG A 209 4.15 7.87 -31.19
N LYS A 210 3.45 6.75 -31.23
CA LYS A 210 1.99 6.67 -31.30
C LYS A 210 1.48 6.16 -29.96
N LEU A 211 0.80 7.03 -29.23
CA LEU A 211 0.22 6.68 -27.94
C LEU A 211 -1.22 6.24 -28.17
N GLU A 212 -1.53 4.99 -27.80
CA GLU A 212 -2.91 4.55 -27.68
C GLU A 212 -3.46 5.07 -26.35
N LEU A 213 -4.54 5.83 -26.41
CA LEU A 213 -5.12 6.54 -25.29
C LEU A 213 -6.53 6.04 -25.01
N ARG A 214 -6.88 5.97 -23.72
CA ARG A 214 -8.25 5.81 -23.24
C ARG A 214 -8.75 7.17 -22.73
N LEU A 215 -9.82 7.68 -23.32
CA LEU A 215 -10.44 8.95 -22.95
C LEU A 215 -11.55 8.73 -21.92
N ASP A 216 -11.88 9.77 -21.16
CA ASP A 216 -13.00 9.74 -20.21
C ASP A 216 -14.34 9.68 -20.95
N THR A 217 -15.11 8.63 -20.65
CA THR A 217 -16.38 8.34 -21.32
C THR A 217 -17.49 9.30 -20.92
N ALA A 218 -17.46 9.80 -19.67
CA ALA A 218 -18.43 10.79 -19.20
C ALA A 218 -18.17 12.15 -19.85
N GLN A 219 -16.90 12.55 -20.00
CA GLN A 219 -16.53 13.77 -20.70
C GLN A 219 -16.89 13.69 -22.19
N TYR A 220 -16.59 12.57 -22.86
CA TYR A 220 -16.97 12.36 -24.26
C TYR A 220 -18.47 12.47 -24.47
N HIS A 221 -19.27 11.89 -23.57
CA HIS A 221 -20.72 11.99 -23.66
C HIS A 221 -21.21 13.44 -23.56
N ARG A 222 -20.64 14.25 -22.67
CA ARG A 222 -20.96 15.68 -22.53
C ARG A 222 -20.56 16.48 -23.77
N ASP A 223 -19.37 16.22 -24.31
CA ASP A 223 -18.88 16.89 -25.51
C ASP A 223 -19.77 16.57 -26.73
N ALA A 224 -20.17 15.30 -26.88
CA ALA A 224 -21.09 14.86 -27.93
C ALA A 224 -22.49 15.50 -27.79
N GLN A 225 -23.00 15.64 -26.56
CA GLN A 225 -24.25 16.36 -26.30
C GLN A 225 -24.15 17.84 -26.65
N SER A 226 -23.08 18.51 -26.19
CA SER A 226 -22.84 19.93 -26.48
C SER A 226 -22.72 20.20 -27.99
N MET A 227 -22.08 19.28 -28.72
CA MET A 227 -22.04 19.33 -30.20
C MET A 227 -23.43 19.15 -30.81
N ALA A 228 -24.19 18.13 -30.38
CA ALA A 228 -25.53 17.87 -30.90
C ALA A 228 -26.50 19.04 -30.66
N GLU A 229 -26.32 19.75 -29.54
CA GLU A 229 -27.07 20.97 -29.19
C GLU A 229 -26.53 22.24 -29.89
N GLY A 230 -25.45 22.14 -30.68
CA GLY A 230 -24.86 23.25 -31.41
C GLY A 230 -24.13 24.27 -30.54
N ARG A 231 -23.78 23.93 -29.29
CA ARG A 231 -23.08 24.81 -28.35
C ARG A 231 -21.56 24.83 -28.57
N SER A 232 -21.00 23.77 -29.15
CA SER A 232 -19.57 23.63 -29.42
C SER A 232 -19.28 22.89 -30.74
N GLY A 233 -18.10 23.09 -31.30
CA GLY A 233 -17.58 22.28 -32.42
C GLY A 233 -17.05 20.90 -31.99
N ASP A 234 -16.45 20.16 -32.93
CA ASP A 234 -15.80 18.88 -32.63
C ASP A 234 -14.46 19.06 -31.92
N VAL A 235 -14.46 18.99 -30.59
CA VAL A 235 -13.26 19.10 -29.75
C VAL A 235 -12.20 18.05 -30.12
N TYR A 236 -12.62 16.86 -30.57
CA TYR A 236 -11.71 15.76 -30.88
C TYR A 236 -10.97 15.93 -32.21
N GLN A 237 -11.23 17.00 -32.95
CA GLN A 237 -10.51 17.37 -34.18
C GLN A 237 -9.59 18.58 -34.00
N THR A 238 -9.57 19.22 -32.82
CA THR A 238 -8.87 20.50 -32.62
C THR A 238 -7.57 20.39 -31.83
N PHE A 239 -7.28 19.24 -31.23
CA PHE A 239 -6.08 19.08 -30.39
C PHE A 239 -4.80 19.29 -31.19
N ASN A 240 -3.88 20.06 -30.64
CA ASN A 240 -2.60 20.37 -31.27
C ASN A 240 -1.39 20.33 -30.32
N LEU A 241 -1.61 20.04 -29.04
CA LEU A 241 -0.57 19.88 -28.04
C LEU A 241 -0.88 18.72 -27.09
N LEU A 242 0.13 17.89 -26.82
CA LEU A 242 0.09 16.82 -25.82
C LEU A 242 0.99 17.20 -24.64
N LEU A 243 0.46 17.10 -23.43
CA LEU A 243 1.17 17.36 -22.19
C LEU A 243 1.23 16.09 -21.34
N ARG A 244 2.41 15.76 -20.82
CA ARG A 244 2.60 14.72 -19.80
C ARG A 244 2.90 15.37 -18.45
N ARG A 245 2.71 14.62 -17.37
CA ARG A 245 3.07 15.04 -16.01
C ARG A 245 4.21 14.19 -15.46
N LYS A 246 4.78 14.59 -14.32
CA LYS A 246 5.78 13.76 -13.63
C LYS A 246 5.09 12.55 -13.03
N GLN A 247 5.61 11.34 -13.28
CA GLN A 247 4.98 10.07 -12.84
C GLN A 247 4.64 10.04 -11.34
N LYS A 248 5.53 10.56 -10.48
CA LYS A 248 5.29 10.60 -9.01
C LYS A 248 4.09 11.46 -8.59
N GLU A 249 3.73 12.45 -9.40
CA GLU A 249 2.65 13.42 -9.14
C GLU A 249 1.37 13.06 -9.94
N ASN A 250 1.40 11.95 -10.71
CA ASN A 250 0.40 11.64 -11.74
C ASN A 250 -0.57 10.50 -11.35
N ASN A 251 -0.76 10.24 -10.05
CA ASN A 251 -1.60 9.15 -9.56
C ASN A 251 -3.05 9.55 -9.24
N PHE A 252 -3.41 10.82 -9.47
CA PHE A 252 -4.67 11.38 -8.99
C PHE A 252 -5.90 10.64 -9.54
N LYS A 253 -5.88 10.26 -10.82
CA LYS A 253 -7.00 9.57 -11.47
C LYS A 253 -7.25 8.20 -10.86
N ALA A 254 -6.19 7.44 -10.56
CA ALA A 254 -6.31 6.12 -9.93
C ALA A 254 -6.91 6.21 -8.52
N ILE A 255 -6.55 7.26 -7.76
CA ILE A 255 -7.12 7.54 -6.44
C ILE A 255 -8.61 7.92 -6.56
N LEU A 256 -8.95 8.83 -7.48
CA LEU A 256 -10.34 9.22 -7.73
C LEU A 256 -11.21 8.05 -8.18
N ASP A 257 -10.68 7.17 -9.04
CA ASP A 257 -11.35 5.92 -9.43
C ASP A 257 -11.59 5.00 -8.24
N SER A 258 -10.58 4.82 -7.39
CA SER A 258 -10.69 3.97 -6.20
C SER A 258 -11.75 4.51 -5.24
N ILE A 259 -11.77 5.82 -5.00
CA ILE A 259 -12.80 6.45 -4.16
C ILE A 259 -14.19 6.29 -4.79
N ARG A 260 -14.31 6.48 -6.12
CA ARG A 260 -15.58 6.27 -6.83
C ARG A 260 -16.07 4.83 -6.71
N GLU A 261 -15.18 3.86 -6.88
CA GLU A 261 -15.50 2.44 -6.76
C GLU A 261 -15.97 2.09 -5.34
N LEU A 262 -15.27 2.60 -4.32
CA LEU A 262 -15.66 2.48 -2.91
C LEU A 262 -17.05 3.06 -2.63
N MET A 263 -17.39 4.17 -3.28
CA MET A 263 -18.73 4.74 -3.16
C MET A 263 -19.80 3.93 -3.88
N THR A 264 -19.48 3.11 -4.87
CA THR A 264 -20.46 2.28 -5.60
C THR A 264 -20.62 0.87 -5.02
N THR A 265 -19.67 0.43 -4.20
CA THR A 265 -19.67 -0.88 -3.57
C THR A 265 -20.19 -0.79 -2.12
N PRO A 266 -20.76 -1.86 -1.55
CA PRO A 266 -21.10 -1.89 -0.14
C PRO A 266 -19.82 -1.72 0.70
N LEU A 267 -19.70 -0.61 1.41
CA LEU A 267 -18.55 -0.32 2.28
C LEU A 267 -18.56 -1.27 3.46
N ALA A 268 -17.58 -2.18 3.51
CA ALA A 268 -17.36 -3.09 4.62
C ALA A 268 -16.35 -2.47 5.60
N VAL A 269 -16.83 -1.66 6.52
CA VAL A 269 -16.05 -1.18 7.68
C VAL A 269 -16.52 -1.96 8.91
N PRO A 270 -15.62 -2.40 9.81
CA PRO A 270 -16.04 -3.06 11.05
C PRO A 270 -17.04 -2.20 11.84
N GLU A 271 -18.12 -2.80 12.35
CA GLU A 271 -19.19 -2.07 13.04
C GLU A 271 -18.66 -1.27 14.24
N TRP A 272 -17.71 -1.85 14.99
CA TRP A 272 -17.06 -1.19 16.14
C TRP A 272 -16.17 0.01 15.76
N LEU A 273 -15.82 0.17 14.48
CA LEU A 273 -14.99 1.28 13.99
C LEU A 273 -15.83 2.38 13.34
N GLN A 274 -17.02 2.07 12.85
CA GLN A 274 -17.79 2.97 12.00
C GLN A 274 -18.12 4.31 12.69
N ASP A 275 -18.61 4.28 13.92
CA ASP A 275 -18.98 5.50 14.66
C ASP A 275 -17.76 6.35 14.99
N VAL A 276 -16.67 5.71 15.44
CA VAL A 276 -15.40 6.38 15.72
C VAL A 276 -14.82 7.03 14.45
N LEU A 277 -14.89 6.34 13.31
CA LEU A 277 -14.43 6.85 12.02
C LEU A 277 -15.25 8.06 11.53
N LEU A 278 -16.56 8.06 11.79
CA LEU A 278 -17.46 9.17 11.45
C LEU A 278 -17.43 10.31 12.47
N GLY A 279 -16.74 10.14 13.59
CA GLY A 279 -16.59 11.12 14.67
C GLY A 279 -17.77 11.20 15.63
N TYR A 280 -18.61 10.16 15.66
CA TYR A 280 -19.76 10.03 16.55
C TYR A 280 -19.46 9.14 17.75
N GLY A 281 -20.29 9.26 18.79
CA GLY A 281 -20.24 8.36 19.94
C GLY A 281 -19.03 8.57 20.85
N ASP A 282 -18.66 7.50 21.57
CA ASP A 282 -17.49 7.46 22.45
C ASP A 282 -16.22 7.19 21.61
N PRO A 283 -15.22 8.10 21.62
CA PRO A 283 -13.96 7.90 20.89
C PRO A 283 -13.18 6.66 21.37
N ALA A 284 -13.40 6.20 22.60
CA ALA A 284 -12.76 5.01 23.14
C ALA A 284 -13.55 3.71 22.83
N ALA A 285 -14.71 3.77 22.17
CA ALA A 285 -15.54 2.58 21.91
C ALA A 285 -14.81 1.49 21.11
N ALA A 286 -13.91 1.89 20.21
CA ALA A 286 -13.10 0.97 19.40
C ALA A 286 -11.86 0.43 20.13
N SER A 287 -11.54 0.92 21.34
CA SER A 287 -10.37 0.44 22.09
C SER A 287 -10.63 -0.93 22.72
N TYR A 288 -9.60 -1.77 22.81
CA TYR A 288 -9.76 -3.16 23.25
C TYR A 288 -10.50 -3.33 24.59
N TRP A 289 -10.30 -2.41 25.54
CA TRP A 289 -10.92 -2.47 26.87
C TRP A 289 -12.42 -2.14 26.86
N ASN A 290 -12.93 -1.51 25.80
CA ASN A 290 -14.35 -1.18 25.62
C ASN A 290 -15.06 -2.16 24.67
N LEU A 291 -14.34 -3.09 24.05
CA LEU A 291 -14.95 -4.18 23.27
C LEU A 291 -15.66 -5.18 24.19
N PRO A 292 -16.62 -5.96 23.67
CA PRO A 292 -17.27 -7.03 24.43
C PRO A 292 -16.24 -7.95 25.09
N ALA A 293 -16.46 -8.34 26.35
CA ALA A 293 -15.50 -9.16 27.10
C ALA A 293 -15.18 -10.50 26.43
N GLU A 294 -16.10 -11.02 25.61
CA GLU A 294 -15.92 -12.25 24.83
C GLU A 294 -14.92 -12.10 23.66
N GLU A 295 -14.70 -10.88 23.19
CA GLU A 295 -13.75 -10.55 22.12
C GLU A 295 -12.37 -10.14 22.67
N GLN A 296 -12.27 -9.86 23.97
CA GLN A 296 -11.02 -9.46 24.60
C GLN A 296 -10.11 -10.67 24.82
N VAL A 297 -8.84 -10.50 24.50
CA VAL A 297 -7.79 -11.48 24.77
C VAL A 297 -7.36 -11.32 26.23
N SER A 298 -7.43 -12.40 27.01
CA SER A 298 -6.90 -12.45 28.39
C SER A 298 -5.59 -13.22 28.49
N ASP A 299 -5.38 -14.17 27.59
CA ASP A 299 -4.20 -15.02 27.54
C ASP A 299 -3.34 -14.63 26.34
N TYR A 300 -2.14 -14.16 26.63
CA TYR A 300 -1.23 -13.59 25.65
C TYR A 300 0.01 -14.46 25.53
N ASP A 301 0.36 -14.85 24.31
CA ASP A 301 1.68 -15.35 24.00
C ASP A 301 2.55 -14.20 23.50
N PHE A 302 3.31 -13.59 24.41
CA PHE A 302 4.20 -12.48 24.07
C PHE A 302 5.52 -12.96 23.43
N TYR A 303 5.69 -14.27 23.23
CA TYR A 303 6.87 -14.87 22.60
C TYR A 303 8.19 -14.33 23.22
N ASP A 304 9.00 -13.64 22.41
CA ASP A 304 10.30 -13.07 22.76
C ASP A 304 10.23 -11.61 23.27
N THR A 305 9.05 -11.06 23.53
CA THR A 305 8.89 -9.66 23.99
C THR A 305 9.68 -9.38 25.27
N PHE A 306 9.70 -10.34 26.21
CA PHE A 306 10.36 -10.18 27.50
C PHE A 306 11.71 -10.92 27.53
N LEU A 307 12.72 -10.27 28.10
CA LEU A 307 14.09 -10.80 28.14
C LEU A 307 14.29 -11.74 29.34
N ASP A 308 13.57 -11.47 30.42
CA ASP A 308 13.65 -12.17 31.69
C ASP A 308 12.39 -11.90 32.54
N LEU A 309 12.24 -12.61 33.65
CA LEU A 309 11.11 -12.43 34.57
C LEU A 309 11.09 -11.05 35.26
N ALA A 310 12.24 -10.37 35.39
CA ALA A 310 12.29 -9.02 35.95
C ALA A 310 11.72 -7.99 34.98
N HIS A 311 11.92 -8.18 33.67
CA HIS A 311 11.32 -7.36 32.62
C HIS A 311 9.79 -7.43 32.68
N VAL A 312 9.22 -8.62 32.90
CA VAL A 312 7.78 -8.77 33.09
C VAL A 312 7.29 -7.98 34.30
N LYS A 313 8.01 -8.04 35.44
CA LYS A 313 7.67 -7.28 36.65
C LYS A 313 7.72 -5.76 36.42
N GLU A 314 8.75 -5.29 35.74
CA GLU A 314 8.91 -3.87 35.40
C GLU A 314 7.80 -3.38 34.46
N ALA A 315 7.36 -4.22 33.51
CA ALA A 315 6.33 -3.90 32.53
C ALA A 315 4.94 -3.68 33.14
N PHE A 316 4.66 -4.28 34.30
CA PHE A 316 3.38 -4.15 35.02
C PHE A 316 3.58 -3.56 36.42
N PRO A 317 3.96 -2.27 36.54
CA PRO A 317 4.37 -1.66 37.82
C PRO A 317 3.24 -1.59 38.87
N HIS A 318 1.99 -1.65 38.43
CA HIS A 318 0.79 -1.53 39.27
C HIS A 318 0.03 -2.85 39.46
N ALA A 319 0.58 -3.98 39.01
CA ALA A 319 -0.01 -5.31 39.19
C ALA A 319 0.98 -6.26 39.86
N ALA A 320 0.46 -7.21 40.64
CA ALA A 320 1.30 -8.26 41.20
C ALA A 320 1.61 -9.30 40.13
N VAL A 321 2.88 -9.54 39.81
CA VAL A 321 3.30 -10.57 38.86
C VAL A 321 3.65 -11.86 39.60
N GLN A 322 2.99 -12.96 39.25
CA GLN A 322 3.18 -14.27 39.88
C GLN A 322 3.40 -15.35 38.83
N LEU A 323 4.31 -16.29 39.10
CA LEU A 323 4.46 -17.50 38.28
C LEU A 323 3.31 -18.47 38.59
N ALA A 324 2.78 -19.14 37.57
CA ALA A 324 1.76 -20.17 37.75
C ALA A 324 2.26 -21.34 38.62
N THR A 325 3.55 -21.67 38.48
CA THR A 325 4.24 -22.62 39.37
C THR A 325 5.23 -21.83 40.24
N PRO A 326 5.03 -21.77 41.57
CA PRO A 326 5.95 -21.07 42.46
C PRO A 326 7.35 -21.66 42.40
N LEU A 327 8.37 -20.80 42.31
CA LEU A 327 9.78 -21.19 42.43
C LEU A 327 10.05 -21.78 43.81
N LYS A 328 10.76 -22.91 43.85
CA LYS A 328 11.28 -23.43 45.11
C LYS A 328 12.45 -22.56 45.59
N VAL A 329 12.69 -22.56 46.90
CA VAL A 329 13.79 -21.80 47.50
C VAL A 329 15.12 -22.30 46.92
N GLY A 330 15.86 -21.41 46.24
CA GLY A 330 17.16 -21.72 45.60
C GLY A 330 17.09 -22.13 44.13
N GLU A 331 15.90 -22.15 43.53
CA GLU A 331 15.71 -22.43 42.10
C GLU A 331 15.95 -21.16 41.25
N GLU A 332 16.60 -21.31 40.10
CA GLU A 332 16.84 -20.20 39.17
C GLU A 332 15.54 -19.75 38.50
N PRO A 333 15.38 -18.45 38.19
CA PRO A 333 14.19 -17.96 37.51
C PRO A 333 14.08 -18.59 36.10
N PRO A 334 12.86 -18.91 35.63
CA PRO A 334 12.68 -19.51 34.31
C PRO A 334 13.09 -18.55 33.21
N ALA A 335 13.67 -19.10 32.14
CA ALA A 335 13.97 -18.37 30.92
C ALA A 335 12.68 -18.13 30.09
N PRO A 336 12.65 -17.07 29.26
CA PRO A 336 11.60 -16.87 28.27
C PRO A 336 11.61 -18.03 27.24
N PRO A 337 10.53 -18.20 26.47
CA PRO A 337 9.34 -17.34 26.33
C PRO A 337 8.29 -17.49 27.46
N PHE A 338 7.41 -16.49 27.56
CA PHE A 338 6.38 -16.42 28.60
C PHE A 338 4.98 -16.21 28.01
N ARG A 339 4.03 -17.04 28.46
CA ARG A 339 2.59 -16.75 28.33
C ARG A 339 2.09 -16.02 29.56
N LEU A 340 1.24 -15.05 29.33
CA LEU A 340 0.72 -14.16 30.36
C LEU A 340 -0.80 -14.19 30.37
N THR A 341 -1.39 -14.51 31.52
CA THR A 341 -2.81 -14.26 31.76
C THR A 341 -2.93 -12.89 32.43
N ILE A 342 -3.53 -11.93 31.72
CA ILE A 342 -3.68 -10.55 32.16
C ILE A 342 -5.17 -10.23 32.30
N PRO A 343 -5.70 -10.18 33.54
CA PRO A 343 -7.10 -9.81 33.77
C PRO A 343 -7.42 -8.39 33.29
N ALA A 344 -8.67 -8.14 32.89
CA ALA A 344 -9.15 -6.81 32.51
C ALA A 344 -9.00 -5.76 33.64
N ALA A 345 -8.95 -6.21 34.90
CA ALA A 345 -8.73 -5.37 36.07
C ALA A 345 -7.30 -4.81 36.18
N VAL A 346 -6.33 -5.35 35.42
CA VAL A 346 -4.95 -4.86 35.42
C VAL A 346 -4.91 -3.45 34.81
N PRO A 347 -4.44 -2.43 35.56
CA PRO A 347 -4.43 -1.05 35.09
C PRO A 347 -3.51 -0.90 33.87
N ARG A 348 -3.94 -0.03 32.96
CA ARG A 348 -3.17 0.35 31.77
C ARG A 348 -2.02 1.27 32.17
N ALA A 349 -0.90 1.18 31.46
CA ALA A 349 0.15 2.17 31.59
C ALA A 349 -0.36 3.51 31.02
N VAL A 350 -0.33 4.57 31.83
CA VAL A 350 -0.71 5.93 31.42
C VAL A 350 0.54 6.80 31.41
N SER A 351 0.65 7.68 30.42
CA SER A 351 1.72 8.69 30.40
C SER A 351 1.61 9.58 31.64
N THR A 352 2.72 9.84 32.31
CA THR A 352 2.80 10.75 33.47
C THR A 352 2.86 12.22 33.08
N ASP A 353 2.69 12.56 31.81
CA ASP A 353 2.67 13.96 31.35
C ASP A 353 1.33 14.63 31.70
N ASP A 354 1.38 15.62 32.60
CA ASP A 354 0.28 16.48 33.08
C ASP A 354 -0.44 17.31 31.96
N SER A 355 -0.05 17.15 30.70
CA SER A 355 -0.57 17.94 29.56
C SER A 355 -1.59 17.20 28.68
N ALA A 356 -1.81 15.90 28.90
CA ALA A 356 -2.85 15.15 28.21
C ALA A 356 -4.19 15.29 28.98
N PRO A 357 -5.31 15.62 28.31
CA PRO A 357 -6.61 15.56 28.98
C PRO A 357 -6.84 14.14 29.49
N ALA A 358 -7.13 14.02 30.79
CA ALA A 358 -7.46 12.75 31.41
C ALA A 358 -8.58 12.07 30.60
N ALA A 359 -8.32 10.88 30.07
CA ALA A 359 -9.33 10.13 29.35
C ALA A 359 -10.49 9.82 30.31
N GLU A 360 -11.62 10.52 30.13
CA GLU A 360 -12.88 10.18 30.80
C GLU A 360 -13.23 8.72 30.46
N GLY A 361 -13.31 7.85 31.46
CA GLY A 361 -13.54 6.41 31.29
C GLY A 361 -12.39 5.50 31.72
N ALA A 362 -11.32 6.00 32.34
CA ALA A 362 -10.34 5.13 32.99
C ALA A 362 -11.02 4.27 34.08
N PRO A 363 -11.02 2.93 33.96
CA PRO A 363 -11.60 2.09 35.00
C PRO A 363 -10.88 2.34 36.33
N THR A 364 -11.67 2.44 37.39
CA THR A 364 -11.19 2.52 38.77
C THR A 364 -10.19 1.40 39.03
N VAL A 365 -8.96 1.77 39.39
CA VAL A 365 -7.87 0.87 39.76
C VAL A 365 -8.37 -0.14 40.78
N ALA A 366 -8.53 -1.40 40.38
CA ALA A 366 -8.79 -2.47 41.32
C ALA A 366 -7.44 -2.84 41.96
N GLU A 367 -7.21 -2.36 43.19
CA GLU A 367 -6.09 -2.82 44.00
C GLU A 367 -6.16 -4.36 44.13
N GLY A 368 -5.14 -5.06 43.64
CA GLY A 368 -5.02 -6.52 43.78
C GLY A 368 -5.09 -7.35 42.49
N ALA A 369 -5.09 -6.74 41.29
CA ALA A 369 -4.99 -7.51 40.05
C ALA A 369 -3.64 -8.26 39.95
N VAL A 370 -3.70 -9.56 39.64
CA VAL A 370 -2.54 -10.45 39.52
C VAL A 370 -2.33 -10.81 38.06
N VAL A 371 -1.12 -10.63 37.56
CA VAL A 371 -0.67 -11.12 36.25
C VAL A 371 -0.01 -12.48 36.46
N THR A 372 -0.53 -13.51 35.81
CA THR A 372 0.01 -14.87 35.91
C THR A 372 0.94 -15.16 34.75
N VAL A 373 2.16 -15.63 35.06
CA VAL A 373 3.21 -15.94 34.10
C VAL A 373 3.40 -17.45 34.01
N VAL A 374 3.29 -17.98 32.80
CA VAL A 374 3.54 -19.40 32.47
C VAL A 374 4.73 -19.47 31.52
N PRO A 375 5.93 -19.84 32.00
CA PRO A 375 7.06 -20.11 31.11
C PRO A 375 6.81 -21.38 30.30
N TYR A 376 7.28 -21.40 29.07
CA TYR A 376 7.23 -22.60 28.22
C TYR A 376 8.52 -22.75 27.43
N THR A 377 8.83 -23.98 27.02
CA THR A 377 9.96 -24.26 26.14
C THR A 377 9.49 -24.09 24.71
N ALA A 378 10.14 -23.20 23.96
CA ALA A 378 9.92 -23.07 22.52
C ALA A 378 10.23 -24.39 21.81
N GLU A 379 9.56 -24.65 20.68
CA GLU A 379 9.85 -25.84 19.88
C GLU A 379 11.32 -25.83 19.44
N ALA A 380 12.00 -26.95 19.60
CA ALA A 380 13.41 -27.06 19.23
C ALA A 380 13.56 -26.95 17.71
N ALA A 381 14.39 -26.02 17.24
CA ALA A 381 14.62 -25.78 15.81
C ALA A 381 15.52 -26.83 15.14
N GLY A 382 15.54 -28.06 15.65
CA GLY A 382 16.42 -29.13 15.18
C GLY A 382 17.83 -29.08 15.77
N PRO A 383 18.76 -29.89 15.24
CA PRO A 383 20.11 -30.06 15.80
C PRO A 383 21.11 -28.99 15.35
N TYR A 384 20.76 -28.17 14.35
CA TYR A 384 21.67 -27.20 13.73
C TYR A 384 21.60 -25.84 14.47
N PRO A 385 22.72 -25.32 15.00
CA PRO A 385 22.72 -24.03 15.68
C PRO A 385 22.24 -22.85 14.83
N GLU A 386 22.43 -22.91 13.52
CA GLU A 386 21.99 -21.89 12.57
C GLU A 386 20.46 -21.79 12.42
N ASP A 387 19.72 -22.84 12.80
CA ASP A 387 18.25 -22.85 12.76
C ASP A 387 17.63 -22.24 14.03
N ALA A 388 18.45 -21.90 15.04
CA ALA A 388 17.98 -21.28 16.27
C ALA A 388 17.19 -19.98 15.98
N PRO A 389 16.03 -19.78 16.64
CA PRO A 389 15.16 -18.65 16.36
C PRO A 389 15.86 -17.32 16.69
N ARG A 390 15.62 -16.32 15.83
CA ARG A 390 16.17 -14.97 16.01
C ARG A 390 15.30 -14.20 17.00
N MET A 391 15.80 -14.07 18.23
CA MET A 391 15.07 -13.46 19.35
C MET A 391 15.31 -11.95 19.49
N ASN A 392 14.34 -11.28 20.09
CA ASN A 392 14.38 -9.87 20.44
C ASN A 392 15.48 -9.51 21.44
N PRO A 393 16.29 -8.46 21.17
CA PRO A 393 17.25 -7.93 22.14
C PRO A 393 16.71 -6.74 22.96
N ILE A 394 15.54 -6.19 22.63
CA ILE A 394 15.06 -4.92 23.19
C ILE A 394 14.29 -5.12 24.49
N ARG A 395 14.65 -4.38 25.54
CA ARG A 395 13.87 -4.28 26.78
C ARG A 395 12.82 -3.17 26.63
N PHE A 396 11.57 -3.55 26.37
CA PHE A 396 10.47 -2.62 26.16
C PHE A 396 10.02 -1.92 27.45
N THR A 397 9.61 -0.67 27.34
CA THR A 397 9.07 0.08 28.48
C THR A 397 7.63 -0.34 28.80
N PRO A 398 7.10 -0.06 30.01
CA PRO A 398 5.71 -0.36 30.35
C PRO A 398 4.69 0.22 29.34
N MET A 399 4.95 1.42 28.82
CA MET A 399 4.11 2.05 27.78
C MET A 399 4.17 1.30 26.45
N GLN A 400 5.35 0.79 26.06
CA GLN A 400 5.48 -0.02 24.85
C GLN A 400 4.84 -1.40 25.02
N VAL A 401 4.93 -2.00 26.21
CA VAL A 401 4.26 -3.27 26.53
C VAL A 401 2.73 -3.10 26.53
N GLU A 402 2.20 -1.98 27.04
CA GLU A 402 0.77 -1.68 26.91
C GLU A 402 0.36 -1.52 25.44
N ALA A 403 1.19 -0.89 24.59
CA ALA A 403 0.93 -0.82 23.16
C ALA A 403 0.94 -2.22 22.49
N LEU A 404 1.85 -3.10 22.91
CA LEU A 404 1.89 -4.49 22.44
C LEU A 404 0.66 -5.28 22.89
N ARG A 405 0.25 -5.13 24.15
CA ARG A 405 -0.98 -5.72 24.71
C ARG A 405 -2.20 -5.26 23.91
N ALA A 406 -2.31 -3.96 23.65
CA ALA A 406 -3.40 -3.38 22.88
C ALA A 406 -3.46 -3.92 21.44
N ALA A 407 -2.29 -4.02 20.78
CA ALA A 407 -2.19 -4.53 19.41
C ALA A 407 -2.51 -6.03 19.27
N MET A 408 -2.31 -6.81 20.32
CA MET A 408 -2.68 -8.23 20.35
C MET A 408 -4.18 -8.47 20.58
N ASN A 409 -4.94 -7.42 20.92
CA ASN A 409 -6.39 -7.49 21.00
C ASN A 409 -7.04 -6.96 19.71
N PRO A 410 -8.29 -7.37 19.43
CA PRO A 410 -9.12 -6.68 18.46
C PRO A 410 -9.32 -5.20 18.83
N GLY A 411 -9.63 -4.38 17.83
CA GLY A 411 -9.96 -2.96 18.01
C GLY A 411 -8.96 -1.99 17.37
N LEU A 412 -9.12 -0.72 17.71
CA LEU A 412 -8.26 0.38 17.27
C LEU A 412 -7.23 0.69 18.35
N THR A 413 -5.95 0.54 18.00
CA THR A 413 -4.82 0.96 18.83
C THR A 413 -4.12 2.15 18.19
N VAL A 414 -4.13 3.30 18.87
CA VAL A 414 -3.44 4.51 18.42
C VAL A 414 -2.22 4.74 19.30
N VAL A 415 -1.02 4.63 18.72
CA VAL A 415 0.25 4.84 19.42
C VAL A 415 0.87 6.16 19.01
N VAL A 416 0.96 7.10 19.96
CA VAL A 416 1.68 8.37 19.77
C VAL A 416 3.10 8.21 20.29
N GLY A 417 4.09 8.32 19.41
CA GLY A 417 5.50 8.22 19.78
C GLY A 417 6.29 9.44 19.31
N PRO A 418 6.86 10.26 20.22
CA PRO A 418 7.83 11.29 19.88
C PRO A 418 9.03 10.75 19.06
N PRO A 419 9.84 11.62 18.44
CA PRO A 419 11.07 11.19 17.77
C PRO A 419 11.99 10.43 18.73
N GLY A 420 12.52 9.28 18.30
CA GLY A 420 13.45 8.47 19.09
C GLY A 420 12.82 7.51 20.12
N THR A 421 11.50 7.42 20.27
CA THR A 421 10.85 6.53 21.27
C THR A 421 10.70 5.06 20.85
N GLY A 422 11.47 4.61 19.85
CA GLY A 422 11.46 3.20 19.43
C GLY A 422 10.19 2.73 18.71
N LYS A 423 9.44 3.63 18.03
CA LYS A 423 8.20 3.29 17.30
C LYS A 423 8.37 2.08 16.37
N THR A 424 9.46 2.05 15.60
CA THR A 424 9.75 0.96 14.66
C THR A 424 9.96 -0.36 15.40
N ASP A 425 10.67 -0.36 16.53
CA ASP A 425 10.89 -1.56 17.34
C ASP A 425 9.58 -2.09 17.94
N THR A 426 8.74 -1.19 18.48
CA THR A 426 7.41 -1.57 18.98
C THR A 426 6.55 -2.16 17.86
N ALA A 427 6.51 -1.53 16.68
CA ALA A 427 5.73 -2.03 15.54
C ALA A 427 6.21 -3.40 15.05
N VAL A 428 7.52 -3.61 14.95
CA VAL A 428 8.11 -4.91 14.57
C VAL A 428 7.74 -5.99 15.58
N GLN A 429 7.78 -5.67 16.88
CA GLN A 429 7.37 -6.63 17.91
C GLN A 429 5.87 -6.91 17.89
N MET A 430 5.02 -5.91 17.61
CA MET A 430 3.58 -6.14 17.41
C MET A 430 3.34 -7.15 16.28
N ILE A 431 4.01 -6.97 15.15
CA ILE A 431 3.90 -7.87 13.99
C ILE A 431 4.42 -9.26 14.34
N SER A 432 5.55 -9.36 15.05
CA SER A 432 6.10 -10.63 15.53
C SER A 432 5.11 -11.38 16.42
N ASN A 433 4.53 -10.70 17.41
CA ASN A 433 3.58 -11.33 18.33
C ASN A 433 2.31 -11.81 17.60
N ILE A 434 1.76 -10.99 16.70
CA ILE A 434 0.58 -11.35 15.89
C ILE A 434 0.88 -12.56 15.00
N HIS A 435 2.05 -12.59 14.36
CA HIS A 435 2.46 -13.71 13.49
C HIS A 435 2.51 -15.05 14.24
N HIS A 436 3.09 -15.06 15.45
CA HIS A 436 3.22 -16.28 16.25
C HIS A 436 1.92 -16.66 16.97
N THR A 437 1.15 -15.68 17.44
CA THR A 437 -0.10 -15.93 18.18
C THR A 437 -1.25 -16.30 17.26
N PHE A 438 -1.31 -15.69 16.07
CA PHE A 438 -2.42 -15.84 15.12
C PHE A 438 -1.91 -16.23 13.72
N PRO A 439 -1.33 -17.43 13.54
CA PRO A 439 -0.66 -17.83 12.30
C PRO A 439 -1.58 -17.92 11.06
N GLN A 440 -2.90 -17.93 11.26
CA GLN A 440 -3.89 -17.93 10.17
C GLN A 440 -4.23 -16.52 9.68
N GLN A 441 -3.86 -15.48 10.42
CA GLN A 441 -4.13 -14.09 10.07
C GLN A 441 -3.06 -13.55 9.12
N ARG A 442 -3.41 -12.47 8.41
CA ARG A 442 -2.49 -11.74 7.52
C ARG A 442 -2.43 -10.29 7.97
N THR A 443 -1.22 -9.77 8.12
CA THR A 443 -0.98 -8.39 8.56
C THR A 443 -0.64 -7.50 7.37
N LEU A 444 -1.43 -6.45 7.14
CA LEU A 444 -1.15 -5.43 6.13
C LEU A 444 -0.42 -4.25 6.78
N ILE A 445 0.77 -3.93 6.27
CA ILE A 445 1.57 -2.79 6.74
C ILE A 445 1.46 -1.67 5.69
N ILE A 446 1.02 -0.48 6.13
CA ILE A 446 0.90 0.70 5.27
C ILE A 446 1.77 1.82 5.86
N THR A 447 2.64 2.40 5.05
CA THR A 447 3.47 3.55 5.42
C THR A 447 3.36 4.64 4.36
N HIS A 448 3.61 5.90 4.76
CA HIS A 448 3.65 7.02 3.82
C HIS A 448 4.94 7.01 2.97
N SER A 449 6.08 6.58 3.55
CA SER A 449 7.37 6.58 2.86
C SER A 449 7.93 5.16 2.72
N ASN A 450 8.62 4.94 1.60
CA ASN A 450 9.39 3.72 1.38
C ASN A 450 10.50 3.53 2.42
N GLN A 451 11.06 4.62 2.94
CA GLN A 451 12.09 4.55 3.99
C GLN A 451 11.54 3.92 5.28
N ALA A 452 10.37 4.36 5.74
CA ALA A 452 9.75 3.78 6.93
C ALA A 452 9.44 2.29 6.73
N LEU A 453 9.08 1.89 5.51
CA LEU A 453 8.85 0.48 5.18
C LEU A 453 10.16 -0.32 5.20
N ASN A 454 11.25 0.24 4.64
CA ASN A 454 12.57 -0.38 4.69
C ASN A 454 13.02 -0.62 6.14
N ASP A 455 12.93 0.40 7.01
CA ASP A 455 13.31 0.30 8.42
C ASP A 455 12.53 -0.82 9.16
N VAL A 456 11.25 -1.01 8.84
CA VAL A 456 10.42 -2.09 9.39
C VAL A 456 10.87 -3.45 8.86
N PHE A 457 11.07 -3.59 7.54
CA PHE A 457 11.50 -4.84 6.91
C PHE A 457 12.89 -5.30 7.39
N GLU A 458 13.85 -4.39 7.48
CA GLU A 458 15.20 -4.68 7.99
C GLU A 458 15.15 -5.27 9.40
N LYS A 459 14.31 -4.71 10.28
CA LYS A 459 14.14 -5.21 11.63
C LYS A 459 13.34 -6.51 11.70
N LEU A 460 12.34 -6.72 10.83
CA LEU A 460 11.62 -7.98 10.73
C LEU A 460 12.54 -9.13 10.31
N LEU A 461 13.56 -8.87 9.48
CA LEU A 461 14.60 -9.86 9.15
C LEU A 461 15.51 -10.23 10.31
N LEU A 462 15.47 -9.49 11.41
CA LEU A 462 16.18 -9.85 12.64
C LEU A 462 15.26 -10.58 13.63
N ARG A 463 14.03 -10.93 13.23
CA ARG A 463 13.05 -11.68 14.03
C ARG A 463 12.84 -13.07 13.47
N ASP A 464 12.20 -13.89 14.28
CA ASP A 464 11.80 -15.25 13.93
C ASP A 464 10.57 -15.26 12.99
N ILE A 465 10.72 -14.61 11.84
CA ILE A 465 9.71 -14.60 10.77
C ILE A 465 10.41 -15.11 9.51
N ASP A 466 9.88 -16.19 8.95
CA ASP A 466 10.38 -16.75 7.69
C ASP A 466 10.07 -15.76 6.56
N GLU A 467 11.08 -15.43 5.77
CA GLU A 467 11.00 -14.47 4.69
C GLU A 467 10.00 -14.87 3.57
N ARG A 468 9.54 -16.12 3.56
CA ARG A 468 8.47 -16.61 2.68
C ARG A 468 7.12 -15.96 2.96
N TYR A 469 6.89 -15.48 4.18
CA TYR A 469 5.64 -14.85 4.58
C TYR A 469 5.64 -13.33 4.38
N MET A 470 6.76 -12.77 3.92
CA MET A 470 6.94 -11.33 3.74
C MET A 470 6.76 -10.97 2.27
N LEU A 471 5.95 -9.96 1.98
CA LEU A 471 5.75 -9.42 0.63
C LEU A 471 5.70 -7.90 0.68
N ARG A 472 6.49 -7.24 -0.18
CA ARG A 472 6.45 -5.79 -0.39
C ARG A 472 5.81 -5.50 -1.74
N LEU A 473 4.90 -4.52 -1.75
CA LEU A 473 4.24 -4.04 -2.97
C LEU A 473 4.53 -2.56 -3.18
N GLY A 474 4.99 -2.18 -4.37
CA GLY A 474 5.01 -0.78 -4.81
C GLY A 474 6.24 -0.36 -5.62
N HIS A 475 6.18 0.83 -6.21
CA HIS A 475 7.18 1.41 -7.13
C HIS A 475 8.58 1.69 -6.51
N GLY A 476 8.82 1.29 -5.26
CA GLY A 476 10.09 1.39 -4.55
C GLY A 476 10.71 0.05 -4.18
N GLU A 477 10.26 -1.04 -4.83
CA GLU A 477 10.75 -2.41 -4.65
C GLU A 477 12.28 -2.52 -4.77
N GLU A 478 12.90 -1.74 -5.66
CA GLU A 478 14.35 -1.72 -5.92
C GLU A 478 15.20 -0.95 -4.88
N LEU A 479 14.57 -0.23 -3.94
CA LEU A 479 15.25 0.67 -2.99
C LEU A 479 15.58 0.03 -1.64
N LEU A 480 15.30 -1.26 -1.45
CA LEU A 480 15.73 -1.95 -0.22
C LEU A 480 17.20 -2.34 -0.43
N GLU A 481 18.13 -1.67 0.27
CA GLU A 481 19.58 -1.97 0.26
C GLU A 481 19.90 -3.27 1.03
N THR A 482 19.04 -4.27 0.93
CA THR A 482 19.29 -5.60 1.50
C THR A 482 19.66 -6.57 0.39
N GLU A 483 20.47 -7.58 0.72
CA GLU A 483 20.79 -8.68 -0.20
C GLU A 483 19.54 -9.44 -0.70
N LYS A 484 18.41 -9.31 0.01
CA LYS A 484 17.15 -10.02 -0.25
C LYS A 484 16.14 -9.11 -0.95
N ASP A 485 15.52 -9.63 -2.01
CA ASP A 485 14.49 -8.93 -2.78
C ASP A 485 13.07 -9.35 -2.35
N PHE A 486 12.35 -8.44 -1.70
CA PHE A 486 10.97 -8.63 -1.20
C PHE A 486 9.88 -8.21 -2.20
N SER A 487 10.27 -7.83 -3.43
CA SER A 487 9.32 -7.60 -4.52
C SER A 487 8.54 -8.86 -4.87
N ARG A 488 7.44 -8.71 -5.62
CA ARG A 488 6.69 -9.88 -6.11
C ARG A 488 7.60 -10.84 -6.87
N GLN A 489 8.46 -10.31 -7.74
CA GLN A 489 9.36 -11.09 -8.56
C GLN A 489 10.47 -11.74 -7.71
N GLY A 490 11.07 -10.98 -6.81
CA GLY A 490 12.07 -11.46 -5.87
C GLY A 490 11.56 -12.61 -5.01
N ARG A 491 10.31 -12.51 -4.53
CA ARG A 491 9.65 -13.57 -3.76
C ARG A 491 9.37 -14.82 -4.61
N VAL A 492 8.94 -14.67 -5.87
CA VAL A 492 8.78 -15.81 -6.80
C VAL A 492 10.11 -16.50 -7.04
N ASN A 493 11.16 -15.75 -7.37
CA ASN A 493 12.50 -16.28 -7.60
C ASN A 493 13.06 -16.99 -6.34
N HIS A 494 12.86 -16.40 -5.16
CA HIS A 494 13.25 -16.99 -3.89
C HIS A 494 12.51 -18.32 -3.62
N MET A 495 11.20 -18.38 -3.85
CA MET A 495 10.42 -19.61 -3.72
C MET A 495 10.85 -20.70 -4.70
N LEU A 496 11.16 -20.34 -5.95
CA LEU A 496 11.66 -21.29 -6.95
C LEU A 496 13.03 -21.86 -6.56
N LYS A 497 13.96 -21.02 -6.09
CA LYS A 497 15.27 -21.47 -5.61
C LYS A 497 15.13 -22.36 -4.38
N ARG A 498 14.36 -21.91 -3.37
CA ARG A 498 14.09 -22.69 -2.15
C ARG A 498 13.48 -24.05 -2.46
N ARG A 499 12.55 -24.10 -3.42
CA ARG A 499 11.98 -25.38 -3.89
C ARG A 499 13.08 -26.33 -4.36
N LEU A 500 14.00 -25.87 -5.21
CA LEU A 500 15.10 -26.71 -5.70
C LEU A 500 16.02 -27.17 -4.55
N ASP A 501 16.39 -26.26 -3.65
CA ASP A 501 17.26 -26.58 -2.51
C ASP A 501 16.62 -27.63 -1.57
N LEU A 502 15.31 -27.51 -1.29
CA LEU A 502 14.57 -28.46 -0.45
C LEU A 502 14.40 -29.83 -1.14
N LEU A 503 14.19 -29.85 -2.47
CA LEU A 503 14.11 -31.10 -3.22
C LEU A 503 15.43 -31.88 -3.18
N VAL A 504 16.57 -31.19 -3.21
CA VAL A 504 17.88 -31.81 -2.99
C VAL A 504 17.99 -32.39 -1.57
N LYS A 505 17.49 -31.69 -0.54
CA LYS A 505 17.46 -32.24 0.82
C LYS A 505 16.59 -33.50 0.93
N VAL A 506 15.45 -33.54 0.25
CA VAL A 506 14.60 -34.74 0.19
C VAL A 506 15.33 -35.90 -0.47
N GLU A 507 16.07 -35.65 -1.54
CA GLU A 507 16.87 -36.67 -2.24
C GLU A 507 17.98 -37.23 -1.35
N ASN A 508 18.67 -36.36 -0.60
CA ASN A 508 19.69 -36.77 0.37
C ASN A 508 19.08 -37.61 1.50
N LEU A 509 17.91 -37.23 2.01
CA LEU A 509 17.18 -38.00 3.03
C LEU A 509 16.69 -39.35 2.48
N ALA A 510 16.24 -39.42 1.23
CA ALA A 510 15.87 -40.70 0.62
C ALA A 510 17.08 -41.64 0.50
N THR A 511 18.24 -41.08 0.12
CA THR A 511 19.50 -41.82 -0.02
C THR A 511 20.00 -42.35 1.32
N SER A 512 19.94 -41.56 2.40
CA SER A 512 20.35 -42.03 3.75
C SER A 512 19.43 -43.11 4.31
N LEU A 513 18.21 -43.25 3.75
CA LEU A 513 17.20 -44.21 4.16
C LEU A 513 17.10 -45.43 3.24
N ASP A 514 18.02 -45.58 2.28
CA ASP A 514 18.05 -46.63 1.24
C ASP A 514 16.76 -46.74 0.42
N VAL A 515 16.10 -45.60 0.16
CA VAL A 515 14.88 -45.51 -0.66
C VAL A 515 15.25 -45.13 -2.10
N PRO A 516 14.57 -45.69 -3.13
CA PRO A 516 14.89 -45.38 -4.52
C PRO A 516 14.91 -43.87 -4.83
N ALA A 517 15.96 -43.47 -5.56
CA ALA A 517 16.22 -42.11 -6.01
C ALA A 517 15.28 -41.71 -7.16
N ASP A 518 14.10 -41.18 -6.81
CA ASP A 518 13.18 -40.43 -7.69
C ASP A 518 12.16 -39.60 -6.88
N VAL A 519 12.23 -39.63 -5.55
CA VAL A 519 11.25 -38.98 -4.67
C VAL A 519 11.48 -37.47 -4.52
N GLY A 520 12.71 -37.00 -4.71
CA GLY A 520 13.08 -35.58 -4.70
C GLY A 520 12.84 -34.86 -6.03
N TYR A 521 12.22 -35.48 -7.04
CA TYR A 521 12.04 -34.85 -8.36
C TYR A 521 10.99 -33.72 -8.37
N THR A 522 9.89 -33.88 -7.63
CA THR A 522 8.81 -32.89 -7.54
C THR A 522 8.28 -32.75 -6.11
N CYS A 523 7.60 -31.64 -5.83
CA CYS A 523 6.93 -31.44 -4.54
C CYS A 523 5.87 -32.52 -4.28
N GLU A 524 5.22 -33.01 -5.32
CA GLU A 524 4.22 -34.07 -5.23
C GLU A 524 4.86 -35.42 -4.81
N THR A 525 5.93 -35.85 -5.49
CA THR A 525 6.65 -37.08 -5.14
C THR A 525 7.27 -36.99 -3.74
N SER A 526 7.75 -35.81 -3.34
CA SER A 526 8.28 -35.57 -2.00
C SER A 526 7.19 -35.66 -0.92
N GLN A 527 5.96 -35.23 -1.22
CA GLN A 527 4.82 -35.39 -0.31
C GLN A 527 4.45 -36.86 -0.11
N TYR A 528 4.42 -37.66 -1.18
CA TYR A 528 4.20 -39.11 -1.06
C TYR A 528 5.29 -39.76 -0.20
N PHE A 529 6.56 -39.42 -0.43
CA PHE A 529 7.68 -39.92 0.37
C PHE A 529 7.58 -39.55 1.85
N TYR A 530 7.16 -38.31 2.17
CA TYR A 530 6.92 -37.89 3.54
C TYR A 530 5.85 -38.76 4.22
N LEU A 531 4.70 -38.95 3.57
CA LEU A 531 3.58 -39.72 4.15
C LEU A 531 3.88 -41.22 4.25
N SER A 532 4.47 -41.83 3.21
CA SER A 532 4.67 -43.28 3.17
C SER A 532 5.88 -43.76 3.96
N THR A 533 6.93 -42.94 4.04
CA THR A 533 8.22 -43.36 4.57
C THR A 533 8.58 -42.61 5.84
N ILE A 534 8.60 -41.27 5.79
CA ILE A 534 9.08 -40.46 6.93
C ILE A 534 8.10 -40.56 8.11
N LEU A 535 6.82 -40.29 7.86
CA LEU A 535 5.79 -40.32 8.90
C LEU A 535 5.64 -41.74 9.49
N THR A 536 5.66 -42.78 8.65
CA THR A 536 5.59 -44.17 9.11
C THR A 536 6.79 -44.55 9.99
N ARG A 537 8.02 -44.16 9.62
CA ARG A 537 9.22 -44.42 10.45
C ARG A 537 9.15 -43.65 11.78
N TRP A 538 8.64 -42.42 11.76
CA TRP A 538 8.45 -41.61 12.97
C TRP A 538 7.42 -42.22 13.93
N GLU A 539 6.26 -42.64 13.42
CA GLU A 539 5.22 -43.29 14.24
C GLU A 539 5.71 -44.60 14.87
N ILE A 540 6.47 -45.42 14.12
CA ILE A 540 7.10 -46.65 14.64
C ILE A 540 8.11 -46.31 15.74
N PHE A 541 8.93 -45.28 15.53
CA PHE A 541 9.90 -44.79 16.51
C PHE A 541 9.21 -44.34 17.81
N GLU A 542 8.21 -43.45 17.71
CA GLU A 542 7.46 -42.96 18.87
C GLU A 542 6.80 -44.10 19.65
N ALA A 543 6.14 -45.03 18.96
CA ALA A 543 5.47 -46.18 19.58
C ALA A 543 6.47 -47.10 20.31
N LYS A 544 7.71 -47.22 19.80
CA LYS A 544 8.76 -48.06 20.39
C LYS A 544 9.48 -47.37 21.55
N VAL A 545 9.73 -46.07 21.44
CA VAL A 545 10.54 -45.31 22.41
C VAL A 545 9.73 -44.85 23.62
N ALA A 546 8.46 -44.48 23.44
CA ALA A 546 7.59 -44.04 24.55
C ALA A 546 7.59 -44.99 25.77
N PRO A 547 7.43 -46.33 25.63
CA PRO A 547 7.46 -47.23 26.78
C PRO A 547 8.86 -47.40 27.39
N LEU A 548 9.93 -47.32 26.58
CA LEU A 548 11.32 -47.47 27.06
C LEU A 548 11.78 -46.25 27.86
N VAL A 549 11.43 -45.05 27.39
CA VAL A 549 11.69 -43.80 28.12
C VAL A 549 10.87 -43.76 29.43
N ALA A 550 9.61 -44.21 29.39
CA ALA A 550 8.80 -44.34 30.61
C ALA A 550 9.38 -45.33 31.62
N ALA A 551 10.11 -46.35 31.15
CA ALA A 551 10.85 -47.30 31.98
C ALA A 551 12.21 -46.77 32.50
N GLY A 552 12.60 -45.55 32.12
CA GLY A 552 13.82 -44.87 32.58
C GLY A 552 15.07 -45.16 31.75
N ASP A 553 14.93 -45.75 30.56
CA ASP A 553 16.04 -45.92 29.62
C ASP A 553 16.39 -44.58 28.96
N LYS A 554 17.60 -44.08 29.22
CA LYS A 554 18.07 -42.77 28.76
C LYS A 554 18.60 -42.81 27.32
N ASP A 555 19.01 -43.98 26.84
CA ASP A 555 19.67 -44.13 25.54
C ASP A 555 18.67 -44.57 24.44
N ALA A 556 17.49 -45.04 24.82
CA ALA A 556 16.43 -45.51 23.91
C ALA A 556 16.06 -44.52 22.80
N VAL A 557 16.15 -43.20 23.04
CA VAL A 557 15.90 -42.17 22.02
C VAL A 557 16.98 -42.20 20.94
N ALA A 558 18.26 -42.23 21.34
CA ALA A 558 19.39 -42.24 20.41
C ALA A 558 19.48 -43.58 19.65
N ASP A 559 19.27 -44.70 20.35
CA ASP A 559 19.41 -46.06 19.81
C ASP A 559 18.33 -46.43 18.79
N HIS A 560 17.20 -45.73 18.78
CA HIS A 560 16.08 -46.02 17.90
C HIS A 560 15.75 -44.88 16.92
N PHE A 561 16.46 -43.75 16.98
CA PHE A 561 16.21 -42.60 16.12
C PHE A 561 16.37 -42.97 14.63
N PRO A 562 15.33 -42.81 13.80
CA PRO A 562 15.31 -43.37 12.45
C PRO A 562 16.08 -42.56 11.39
N PHE A 563 16.65 -41.40 11.77
CA PHE A 563 17.26 -40.44 10.84
C PHE A 563 18.70 -40.08 11.24
N ALA A 564 19.41 -40.95 11.96
CA ALA A 564 20.75 -40.64 12.46
C ALA A 564 21.82 -40.47 11.35
N ASP A 565 21.62 -41.10 10.20
CA ASP A 565 22.53 -41.05 9.04
C ASP A 565 22.31 -39.82 8.15
N PHE A 566 21.22 -39.08 8.35
CA PHE A 566 20.91 -37.83 7.65
C PHE A 566 21.43 -36.64 8.45
#